data_AF-A0ABD1E216-F1
#
_entry.id   AF-A0ABD1E216-F1
#
_cell.length_a   1.000
_cell.length_b   1.000
_cell.length_c   1.000
_cell.angle_alpha   90.00
_cell.angle_beta   90.00
_cell.angle_gamma   90.00
#
_symmetry.space_group_name_H-M   'P 1'
#
loop_
_entity.id
_entity.type
_entity.pdbx_description
1 polymer ?
#
loop_
_entity_poly.entity_id
_entity_poly.type
_entity_poly.pdbx_seq_one_letter_code
_entity_poly.pdbx_strand_id
1 'polypeptide(L)'
;MEIFTIEEKVFMVFQFAAGQSLEQVVNAFLERFDNRPIPSVQTVSRVVRNFRTYGCVSPLHHKPLPQNNNEREEQEIMICVSVEENPDQSIKEIAEQFDLPRETARKVLKKNGYCSYKVQKMNQIFPQDVERRLFL
;
A
#
# COMPACT_ATOMS: atom_id res chain seq x y z
N MET A 1 1.95 16.85 -14.64
CA MET A 1 2.67 17.97 -13.98
C MET A 1 1.68 18.74 -13.15
N GLU A 2 1.97 18.99 -11.88
CA GLU A 2 1.14 19.90 -11.07
C GLU A 2 1.36 21.34 -11.55
N ILE A 3 0.28 22.03 -11.90
CA ILE A 3 0.31 23.41 -12.41
C ILE A 3 0.62 24.41 -11.28
N PHE A 4 0.11 24.12 -10.08
CA PHE A 4 0.24 24.96 -8.89
C PHE A 4 1.13 24.31 -7.84
N THR A 5 2.00 25.11 -7.23
CA THR A 5 2.90 24.66 -6.15
C THR A 5 2.12 24.43 -4.85
N ILE A 6 2.78 23.79 -3.88
CA ILE A 6 2.19 23.59 -2.55
C ILE A 6 1.91 24.94 -1.87
N GLU A 7 2.85 25.89 -1.96
CA GLU A 7 2.71 27.22 -1.36
C GLU A 7 1.50 27.97 -1.93
N GLU A 8 1.31 27.91 -3.24
CA GLU A 8 0.17 28.52 -3.94
C GLU A 8 -1.16 27.94 -3.49
N LYS A 9 -1.24 26.61 -3.34
CA LYS A 9 -2.44 25.93 -2.85
C LYS A 9 -2.72 26.26 -1.39
N VAL A 10 -1.68 26.36 -0.56
CA VAL A 10 -1.79 26.79 0.84
C VAL A 10 -2.32 28.22 0.93
N PHE A 11 -1.82 29.13 0.09
CA PHE A 11 -2.33 30.49 0.01
C PHE A 11 -3.84 30.52 -0.31
N MET A 12 -4.29 29.74 -1.31
CA MET A 12 -5.71 29.65 -1.65
C MET A 12 -6.56 29.18 -0.45
N VAL A 13 -6.08 28.20 0.31
CA VAL A 13 -6.78 27.70 1.51
C VAL A 13 -6.82 28.75 2.61
N PHE A 14 -5.72 29.46 2.87
CA PHE A 14 -5.68 30.50 3.91
C PHE A 14 -6.63 31.66 3.60
N GLN A 15 -6.64 32.13 2.35
CA GLN A 15 -7.54 33.20 1.94
C GLN A 15 -9.01 32.80 2.07
N PHE A 16 -9.34 31.57 1.68
CA PHE A 16 -10.68 31.05 1.88
C PHE A 16 -11.04 30.88 3.37
N ALA A 17 -10.10 30.43 4.20
CA ALA A 17 -10.29 30.31 5.65
C ALA A 17 -10.47 31.68 6.34
N ALA A 18 -9.90 32.74 5.77
CA ALA A 18 -10.12 34.12 6.21
C ALA A 18 -11.52 34.67 5.84
N GLY A 19 -12.37 33.87 5.19
CA GLY A 19 -13.76 34.23 4.87
C GLY A 19 -13.96 34.82 3.47
N GLN A 20 -12.93 34.80 2.61
CA GLN A 20 -13.06 35.28 1.24
C GLN A 20 -13.88 34.32 0.36
N SER A 21 -14.66 34.87 -0.58
CA SER A 21 -15.34 34.09 -1.60
C SER A 21 -14.33 33.47 -2.58
N LEU A 22 -14.73 32.42 -3.31
CA LEU A 22 -13.82 31.77 -4.25
C LEU A 22 -13.29 32.72 -5.34
N GLU A 23 -14.10 33.68 -5.77
CA GLU A 23 -13.70 34.72 -6.73
C GLU A 23 -12.69 35.70 -6.13
N GLN A 24 -12.90 36.10 -4.87
CA GLN A 24 -11.97 36.95 -4.14
C GLN A 24 -10.62 36.25 -3.93
N VAL A 25 -10.62 34.94 -3.68
CA VAL A 25 -9.38 34.15 -3.58
C VAL A 25 -8.61 34.13 -4.90
N VAL A 26 -9.30 34.05 -6.05
CA VAL A 26 -8.66 34.12 -7.37
C VAL A 26 -8.05 35.51 -7.57
N ASN A 27 -8.76 36.58 -7.23
CA ASN A 27 -8.24 37.94 -7.34
C ASN A 27 -7.04 38.17 -6.40
N ALA A 28 -7.12 37.72 -5.15
CA ALA A 28 -6.00 37.79 -4.21
C ALA A 28 -4.80 36.95 -4.68
N PHE A 29 -5.04 35.84 -5.40
CA PHE A 29 -3.98 35.05 -6.00
C PHE A 29 -3.28 35.79 -7.13
N LEU A 30 -4.04 36.50 -7.98
CA LEU A 30 -3.51 37.37 -9.02
C LEU A 30 -2.64 38.48 -8.47
N GLU A 31 -3.10 39.15 -7.41
CA GLU A 31 -2.35 40.24 -6.76
C GLU A 31 -1.05 39.76 -6.10
N ARG A 32 -1.02 38.50 -5.64
CA ARG A 32 0.13 37.95 -4.89
C ARG A 32 1.17 37.29 -5.78
N PHE A 33 0.76 36.64 -6.87
CA PHE A 33 1.62 35.79 -7.69
C PHE A 33 1.64 36.29 -9.15
N ASP A 34 2.57 37.20 -9.43
CA ASP A 34 2.83 37.66 -10.80
C ASP A 34 3.42 36.53 -11.67
N ASN A 35 3.04 36.51 -12.96
CA ASN A 35 3.52 35.55 -13.97
C ASN A 35 3.16 34.07 -13.72
N ARG A 36 2.13 33.80 -12.92
CA ARG A 36 1.61 32.43 -12.69
C ARG A 36 0.28 32.23 -13.42
N PRO A 37 -0.04 30.98 -13.82
CA PRO A 37 -1.32 30.68 -14.45
C PRO A 37 -2.45 30.97 -13.47
N ILE A 38 -3.50 31.62 -13.95
CA ILE A 38 -4.63 32.02 -13.10
C ILE A 38 -5.42 30.76 -12.72
N PRO A 39 -5.61 30.47 -11.41
CA PRO A 39 -6.44 29.35 -10.99
C PRO A 39 -7.90 29.63 -11.35
N SER A 40 -8.58 28.62 -11.90
CA SER A 40 -10.02 28.69 -12.05
C SER A 40 -10.72 28.59 -10.70
N VAL A 41 -11.93 29.13 -10.58
CA VAL A 41 -12.78 28.98 -9.39
C VAL A 41 -12.96 27.50 -9.00
N GLN A 42 -13.08 26.61 -10.00
CA GLN A 42 -13.17 25.16 -9.77
C GLN A 42 -11.88 24.58 -9.19
N THR A 43 -10.72 25.08 -9.61
CA THR A 43 -9.42 24.68 -9.08
C THR A 43 -9.31 25.04 -7.60
N VAL A 44 -9.64 26.28 -7.24
CA VAL A 44 -9.66 26.75 -5.85
C VAL A 44 -10.63 25.91 -5.01
N SER A 45 -11.85 25.70 -5.51
CA SER A 45 -12.86 24.85 -4.85
C SER A 45 -12.36 23.43 -4.61
N ARG A 46 -11.69 22.82 -5.60
CA ARG A 46 -11.12 21.47 -5.46
C ARG A 46 -10.02 21.41 -4.41
N VAL A 47 -9.13 22.40 -4.37
CA VAL A 47 -8.04 22.49 -3.37
C VAL A 47 -8.61 22.63 -1.96
N VAL A 48 -9.57 23.54 -1.78
CA VAL A 48 -10.26 23.74 -0.50
C VAL A 48 -11.01 22.48 -0.07
N ARG A 49 -11.72 21.83 -1.00
CA ARG A 49 -12.43 20.57 -0.71
C ARG A 49 -11.46 19.48 -0.26
N ASN A 50 -10.37 19.28 -0.99
CA ASN A 50 -9.35 18.30 -0.61
C ASN A 50 -8.77 18.59 0.78
N PHE A 51 -8.50 19.86 1.08
CA PHE A 51 -8.02 20.27 2.40
C PHE A 51 -9.05 19.98 3.49
N ARG A 52 -10.34 20.28 3.27
CA ARG A 52 -11.41 19.99 4.23
C ARG A 52 -11.62 18.48 4.45
N THR A 53 -11.54 17.67 3.41
CA THR A 53 -11.82 16.23 3.49
C THR A 53 -10.64 15.44 4.04
N TYR A 54 -9.41 15.79 3.66
CA TYR A 54 -8.22 14.97 3.95
C TYR A 54 -7.14 15.69 4.77
N GLY A 55 -7.28 17.00 5.02
CA GLY A 55 -6.28 17.79 5.74
C GLY A 55 -5.03 18.11 4.93
N CYS A 56 -5.04 17.89 3.61
CA CYS A 56 -3.87 18.09 2.76
C CYS A 56 -4.19 18.88 1.48
N VAL A 57 -3.21 19.66 1.01
CA VAL A 57 -3.28 20.43 -0.25
C VAL A 57 -2.63 19.70 -1.43
N SER A 58 -1.73 18.76 -1.14
CA SER A 58 -1.16 17.88 -2.16
C SER A 58 -2.20 16.83 -2.54
N PRO A 59 -2.34 16.46 -3.83
CA PRO A 59 -3.09 15.26 -4.16
C PRO A 59 -2.43 14.10 -3.41
N LEU A 60 -3.20 13.44 -2.54
CA LEU A 60 -2.84 12.09 -2.17
C LEU A 60 -2.70 11.33 -3.49
N HIS A 61 -1.55 10.69 -3.71
CA HIS A 61 -1.50 9.60 -4.66
C HIS A 61 -2.57 8.65 -4.19
N HIS A 62 -3.73 8.67 -4.84
CA HIS A 62 -4.80 7.75 -4.57
C HIS A 62 -4.19 6.39 -4.87
N LYS A 63 -3.70 5.69 -3.84
CA LYS A 63 -3.50 4.26 -3.95
C LYS A 63 -4.83 3.76 -4.47
N PRO A 64 -4.87 3.03 -5.60
CA PRO A 64 -6.12 2.45 -6.05
C PRO A 64 -6.72 1.76 -4.83
N LEU A 65 -7.97 2.08 -4.50
CA LEU A 65 -8.66 1.37 -3.44
C LEU A 65 -8.47 -0.12 -3.76
N PRO A 66 -8.08 -0.95 -2.78
CA PRO A 66 -8.09 -2.39 -3.00
C PRO A 66 -9.47 -2.72 -3.55
N GLN A 67 -9.52 -3.34 -4.72
CA GLN A 67 -10.77 -3.86 -5.24
C GLN A 67 -11.23 -4.88 -4.19
N ASN A 68 -12.28 -4.55 -3.44
CA ASN A 68 -12.97 -5.48 -2.54
C ASN A 68 -13.60 -6.56 -3.42
N ASN A 69 -12.78 -7.53 -3.83
CA ASN A 69 -13.28 -8.78 -4.36
C ASN A 69 -13.48 -9.68 -3.14
N ASN A 70 -14.70 -9.69 -2.60
CA ASN A 70 -15.07 -10.56 -1.48
C ASN A 70 -14.65 -12.02 -1.75
N GLU A 71 -14.80 -12.47 -3.01
CA GLU A 71 -14.34 -13.80 -3.47
C GLU A 71 -12.84 -14.03 -3.26
N ARG A 72 -12.00 -12.99 -3.44
CA ARG A 72 -10.56 -13.10 -3.17
C ARG A 72 -10.27 -13.16 -1.69
N GLU A 73 -11.00 -12.40 -0.87
CA GLU A 73 -10.83 -12.42 0.58
C GLU A 73 -11.23 -13.78 1.16
N GLU A 74 -12.35 -14.35 0.71
CA GLU A 74 -12.78 -15.70 1.06
C GLU A 74 -11.74 -16.76 0.65
N GLN A 75 -11.23 -16.68 -0.58
CA GLN A 75 -10.19 -17.60 -1.05
C GLN A 75 -8.88 -17.45 -0.26
N GLU A 76 -8.47 -16.23 0.10
CA GLU A 76 -7.32 -16.00 0.97
C GLU A 76 -7.50 -16.66 2.36
N ILE A 77 -8.69 -16.57 2.95
CA ILE A 77 -9.02 -17.20 4.23
C ILE A 77 -8.92 -18.72 4.12
N MET A 78 -9.52 -19.32 3.09
CA MET A 78 -9.49 -20.77 2.89
C MET A 78 -8.08 -21.33 2.71
N ILE A 79 -7.20 -20.59 2.04
CA ILE A 79 -5.77 -20.95 1.92
C ILE A 79 -5.07 -20.94 3.29
N CYS A 80 -5.40 -20.01 4.18
CA CYS A 80 -4.80 -19.95 5.50
C CYS A 80 -5.29 -21.12 6.37
N VAL A 81 -6.59 -21.43 6.31
CA VAL A 81 -7.19 -22.57 7.03
C VAL A 81 -6.55 -23.89 6.59
N SER A 82 -6.31 -24.11 5.29
CA SER A 82 -5.70 -25.36 4.82
C SER A 82 -4.29 -25.59 5.39
N VAL A 83 -3.52 -24.51 5.56
CA VAL A 83 -2.17 -24.55 6.14
C VAL A 83 -2.22 -24.79 7.65
N GLU A 84 -3.23 -24.28 8.34
CA GLU A 84 -3.43 -24.57 9.77
C GLU A 84 -3.83 -26.03 10.00
N GLU A 85 -4.67 -26.59 9.15
CA GLU A 85 -5.06 -28.00 9.20
C GLU A 85 -3.89 -28.93 8.85
N ASN A 86 -3.02 -28.54 7.91
CA ASN A 86 -1.88 -29.33 7.45
C ASN A 86 -0.61 -28.48 7.27
N PRO A 87 0.17 -28.26 8.36
CA PRO A 87 1.33 -27.36 8.33
C PRO A 87 2.49 -27.81 7.42
N ASP A 88 2.55 -29.10 7.09
CA ASP A 88 3.60 -29.67 6.24
C ASP A 88 3.32 -29.54 4.74
N GLN A 89 2.16 -29.00 4.35
CA GLN A 89 1.82 -28.79 2.95
C GLN A 89 2.81 -27.83 2.27
N SER A 90 3.28 -28.23 1.11
CA SER A 90 4.10 -27.38 0.26
C SER A 90 3.24 -26.32 -0.44
N ILE A 91 3.84 -25.17 -0.75
CA ILE A 91 3.20 -24.11 -1.54
C ILE A 91 2.68 -24.63 -2.89
N LYS A 92 3.31 -25.68 -3.44
CA LYS A 92 2.90 -26.30 -4.69
C LYS A 92 1.57 -27.06 -4.52
N GLU A 93 1.44 -27.86 -3.47
CA GLU A 93 0.22 -28.63 -3.18
C GLU A 93 -0.96 -27.69 -2.90
N ILE A 94 -0.73 -26.61 -2.15
CA ILE A 94 -1.74 -25.57 -1.88
C ILE A 94 -2.17 -24.90 -3.20
N ALA A 95 -1.21 -24.57 -4.07
CA ALA A 95 -1.52 -23.97 -5.37
C ALA A 95 -2.36 -24.90 -6.26
N GLU A 96 -2.07 -26.20 -6.27
CA GLU A 96 -2.85 -27.21 -7.00
C GLU A 96 -4.24 -27.42 -6.37
N GLN A 97 -4.34 -27.42 -5.04
CA GLN A 97 -5.61 -27.59 -4.32
C GLN A 97 -6.62 -26.46 -4.61
N PHE A 98 -6.13 -25.23 -4.73
CA PHE A 98 -6.98 -24.05 -4.93
C PHE A 98 -7.00 -23.55 -6.40
N ASP A 99 -6.40 -24.30 -7.33
CA ASP A 99 -6.25 -23.96 -8.75
C ASP A 99 -5.68 -22.54 -8.98
N LEU A 100 -4.59 -22.24 -8.28
CA LEU A 100 -3.92 -20.94 -8.28
C LEU A 100 -2.49 -21.03 -8.82
N PRO A 101 -1.96 -19.95 -9.41
CA PRO A 101 -0.53 -19.85 -9.64
C PRO A 101 0.25 -19.94 -8.33
N ARG A 102 1.34 -20.72 -8.33
CA ARG A 102 2.23 -20.88 -7.16
C ARG A 102 2.66 -19.55 -6.53
N GLU A 103 2.93 -18.54 -7.36
CA GLU A 103 3.35 -17.22 -6.90
C GLU A 103 2.21 -16.47 -6.18
N THR A 104 0.96 -16.70 -6.55
CA THR A 104 -0.22 -16.15 -5.86
C THR A 104 -0.36 -16.77 -4.48
N ALA A 105 -0.34 -18.11 -4.38
CA ALA A 105 -0.38 -18.81 -3.10
C ALA A 105 0.75 -18.35 -2.16
N ARG A 106 1.98 -18.24 -2.69
CA ARG A 106 3.13 -17.70 -1.94
C ARG A 106 2.90 -16.28 -1.41
N LYS A 107 2.33 -15.38 -2.23
CA LYS A 107 2.04 -13.99 -1.82
C LYS A 107 0.99 -13.93 -0.72
N VAL A 108 -0.08 -14.71 -0.83
CA VAL A 108 -1.14 -14.81 0.18
C VAL A 108 -0.57 -15.31 1.50
N LEU A 109 0.17 -16.42 1.48
CA LEU A 109 0.79 -16.98 2.68
C LEU A 109 1.77 -16.00 3.33
N LYS A 110 2.63 -15.34 2.53
CA LYS A 110 3.57 -14.34 3.04
C LYS A 110 2.86 -13.11 3.64
N LYS A 111 1.78 -12.64 3.02
CA LYS A 111 0.96 -11.52 3.50
C LYS A 111 0.36 -11.83 4.87
N ASN A 112 -0.05 -13.08 5.09
CA ASN A 112 -0.66 -13.55 6.33
C ASN A 112 0.35 -14.14 7.35
N GLY A 113 1.66 -13.98 7.12
CA GLY A 113 2.69 -14.39 8.07
C GLY A 113 3.06 -15.88 8.07
N TYR A 114 2.49 -16.68 7.17
CA TYR A 114 2.88 -18.08 6.98
C TYR A 114 4.20 -18.13 6.19
N CYS A 115 5.30 -18.24 6.93
CA CYS A 115 6.62 -18.49 6.37
C CYS A 115 6.90 -20.00 6.41
N SER A 116 7.14 -20.60 5.25
CA SER A 116 7.70 -21.95 5.15
C SER A 116 9.14 -21.93 5.68
N TYR A 117 9.31 -22.10 6.99
CA TYR A 117 10.60 -22.46 7.55
C TYR A 117 10.72 -23.97 7.49
N LYS A 118 11.56 -24.48 6.59
CA LYS A 118 11.99 -25.87 6.68
C LYS A 118 12.81 -25.99 7.97
N VAL A 119 12.22 -26.58 9.00
CA VAL A 119 12.93 -26.90 10.24
C VAL A 119 14.06 -27.85 9.88
N GLN A 120 15.29 -27.34 9.81
CA GLN A 120 16.47 -28.17 9.64
C GLN A 120 16.73 -28.85 10.97
N LYS A 121 16.37 -30.12 11.08
CA LYS A 121 16.85 -30.96 12.18
C LYS A 121 18.36 -31.07 12.00
N MET A 122 19.10 -30.42 12.89
CA MET A 122 20.55 -30.60 12.94
C MET A 122 20.82 -32.06 13.33
N ASN A 123 21.66 -32.74 12.57
CA ASN A 123 22.05 -34.10 12.92
C ASN A 123 22.73 -34.06 14.30
N GLN A 124 22.33 -34.96 15.20
CA GLN A 124 23.04 -35.15 16.46
C GLN A 124 24.46 -35.61 16.14
N ILE A 125 25.45 -34.88 16.67
CA ILE A 125 26.86 -35.25 16.53
C ILE A 125 27.16 -36.26 17.64
N PHE A 126 27.45 -37.49 17.26
CA PHE A 126 27.89 -38.51 18.20
C PHE A 126 29.41 -38.44 18.38
N PRO A 127 29.96 -38.84 19.54
CA PRO A 127 31.41 -38.84 19.77
C PRO A 127 32.20 -39.61 18.69
N GLN A 128 31.59 -40.64 18.11
CA GLN A 128 32.17 -41.49 17.07
C GLN A 128 32.16 -40.85 15.66
N ASP A 129 31.39 -39.77 15.46
CA ASP A 129 31.35 -39.08 14.16
C ASP A 129 32.64 -38.31 13.88
N VAL A 130 33.40 -37.96 14.93
CA VAL A 130 34.71 -37.30 14.79
C VAL A 130 35.69 -38.21 14.06
N GLU A 131 35.77 -39.48 14.47
CA GLU A 131 36.63 -40.47 13.83
C GLU A 131 36.21 -40.68 12.36
N ARG A 132 34.92 -40.88 12.10
CA ARG A 132 34.42 -41.10 10.73
C ARG A 132 34.64 -39.92 9.78
N ARG A 133 34.74 -38.69 10.28
CA ARG A 133 35.00 -37.49 9.46
C ARG A 133 36.48 -37.20 9.22
N LEU A 134 37.37 -37.72 10.06
CA LEU A 134 38.81 -37.53 9.93
C LEU A 134 39.48 -38.60 9.04
N PHE A 135 38.82 -39.74 8.84
CA PHE A 135 39.34 -40.88 8.05
C PHE A 135 38.66 -41.04 6.67
N LEU A 136 37.95 -40.01 6.19
CA LEU A 136 37.52 -39.85 4.79
C LEU A 136 38.40 -38.81 4.10
#